data_AF-A0A3S9FH49-F1
#
_entry.id   AF-A0A3S9FH49-F1
#
_cell.length_a   1.000
_cell.length_b   1.000
_cell.length_c   1.000
_cell.angle_alpha   90.00
_cell.angle_beta   90.00
_cell.angle_gamma   90.00
#
_symmetry.space_group_name_H-M   'P 1'
#
loop_
_entity.id
_entity.type
_entity.pdbx_description
1 polymer ?
#
loop_
_entity_poly.entity_id
_entity_poly.type
_entity_poly.pdbx_seq_one_letter_code
_entity_poly.pdbx_strand_id
1 'polypeptide(L)'
;MAELLIVAARRGVVEEVSALIDGLGFEIAPVTEGAARRIAEACARWGKGIHAAALNFGDCFAYEVAKDRGCRLLYVGEDFSKTDIESAL
;
A
#
# COMPACT_ATOMS: atom_id res chain seq x y z
N MET A 1 -2.51 2.81 -6.71
CA MET A 1 -3.27 3.66 -7.66
C MET A 1 -4.72 3.19 -7.85
N ALA A 2 -4.97 1.94 -8.21
CA ALA A 2 -6.33 1.46 -8.50
C ALA A 2 -7.35 1.70 -7.37
N GLU A 3 -7.02 1.35 -6.12
CA GLU A 3 -7.91 1.55 -4.97
C GLU A 3 -8.29 3.02 -4.76
N LEU A 4 -7.29 3.90 -4.80
CA LEU A 4 -7.49 5.35 -4.70
C LEU A 4 -8.47 5.86 -5.77
N LEU A 5 -8.28 5.47 -7.03
CA LEU A 5 -9.16 5.89 -8.13
C LEU A 5 -10.58 5.32 -8.00
N ILE A 6 -10.74 4.09 -7.52
CA ILE A 6 -12.06 3.49 -7.23
C ILE A 6 -12.79 4.30 -6.16
N VAL A 7 -12.10 4.67 -5.07
CA VAL A 7 -12.68 5.48 -3.99
C VAL A 7 -13.00 6.88 -4.49
N ALA A 8 -12.09 7.51 -5.25
CA ALA A 8 -12.31 8.83 -5.83
C ALA A 8 -13.54 8.87 -6.72
N ALA A 9 -13.72 7.86 -7.58
CA ALA A 9 -14.91 7.73 -8.43
C ALA A 9 -16.19 7.58 -7.61
N ARG A 10 -16.17 6.73 -6.57
CA ARG A 10 -17.34 6.53 -5.67
C ARG A 10 -17.69 7.78 -4.87
N ARG A 11 -16.71 8.66 -4.62
CA ARG A 11 -16.87 9.89 -3.85
C ARG A 11 -17.11 11.12 -4.72
N GLY A 12 -17.01 10.99 -6.05
CA GLY A 12 -17.19 12.09 -7.00
C GLY A 12 -16.04 13.12 -6.99
N VAL A 13 -14.82 12.69 -6.67
CA VAL A 13 -13.64 13.56 -6.51
C VAL A 13 -12.45 13.14 -7.38
N VAL A 14 -12.73 12.60 -8.58
CA VAL A 14 -11.70 12.05 -9.48
C VAL A 14 -10.73 13.13 -9.96
N GLU A 15 -11.23 14.33 -10.27
CA GLU A 15 -10.42 15.42 -10.80
C GLU A 15 -9.46 15.96 -9.74
N GLU A 16 -9.93 16.14 -8.51
CA GLU A 16 -9.12 16.62 -7.38
C GLU A 16 -8.02 15.61 -7.02
N VAL A 17 -8.35 14.32 -7.02
CA VAL A 17 -7.37 13.26 -6.75
C VAL A 17 -6.35 13.15 -7.88
N SER A 18 -6.77 13.26 -9.15
CA SER A 18 -5.86 13.27 -10.30
C SER A 18 -4.88 14.44 -10.22
N ALA A 19 -5.38 15.65 -9.95
CA ALA A 19 -4.54 16.83 -9.79
C ALA A 19 -3.54 16.68 -8.62
N LEU A 20 -3.95 16.03 -7.52
CA LEU A 20 -3.05 15.73 -6.40
C LEU A 20 -1.93 14.77 -6.78
N ILE A 21 -2.27 13.68 -7.49
CA ILE A 21 -1.29 12.68 -7.95
C ILE A 21 -0.26 13.34 -8.86
N ASP A 22 -0.71 14.13 -9.83
CA ASP A 22 0.15 14.80 -10.80
C ASP A 22 1.00 15.90 -10.15
N GLY A 23 0.44 16.63 -9.16
CA GLY A 23 1.13 17.72 -8.48
C GLY A 23 2.21 17.29 -7.48
N LEU A 24 2.11 16.09 -6.91
CA LEU A 24 3.05 15.60 -5.89
C LEU A 24 4.24 14.82 -6.46
N GLY A 25 4.24 14.50 -7.76
CA GLY A 25 5.37 13.85 -8.42
C GLY A 25 5.66 12.43 -7.91
N PHE A 26 4.62 11.65 -7.59
CA PHE A 26 4.79 10.28 -7.12
C PHE A 26 5.48 9.39 -8.16
N GLU A 27 6.39 8.55 -7.70
CA GLU A 27 6.91 7.44 -8.49
C GLU A 27 6.00 6.22 -8.34
N ILE A 28 5.49 5.70 -9.45
CA ILE A 28 4.64 4.51 -9.45
C ILE A 28 5.51 3.26 -9.55
N ALA A 29 5.60 2.51 -8.45
CA ALA A 29 6.29 1.22 -8.45
C ALA A 29 5.55 0.20 -9.34
N PRO A 30 6.21 -0.43 -10.32
CA PRO A 30 5.60 -1.44 -11.16
C PRO A 30 5.43 -2.76 -10.41
N VAL A 31 4.30 -3.44 -10.62
CA VAL A 31 4.10 -4.79 -10.12
C VAL A 31 4.73 -5.78 -11.11
N THR A 32 5.96 -6.20 -10.80
CA THR A 32 6.67 -7.24 -11.57
C THR A 32 6.29 -8.64 -11.07
N GLU A 33 6.69 -9.69 -11.79
CA GLU A 33 6.52 -11.06 -11.31
C GLU A 33 7.22 -11.28 -9.94
N GLY A 34 8.41 -10.72 -9.77
CA GLY A 34 9.15 -10.79 -8.51
C GLY A 34 8.40 -10.10 -7.37
N ALA A 35 7.88 -8.89 -7.62
CA ALA A 35 7.06 -8.17 -6.65
C ALA A 35 5.79 -8.97 -6.30
N ALA A 36 5.12 -9.56 -7.30
CA ALA A 36 3.92 -10.37 -7.08
C ALA A 36 4.16 -11.57 -6.14
N ARG A 37 5.32 -12.25 -6.27
CA ARG A 37 5.71 -13.34 -5.37
C ARG A 37 5.92 -12.84 -3.94
N ARG A 38 6.63 -11.72 -3.76
CA ARG A 38 6.86 -11.12 -2.43
C ARG A 38 5.59 -10.58 -1.79
N ILE A 39 4.65 -10.06 -2.57
CA ILE A 39 3.32 -9.64 -2.10
C ILE A 39 2.56 -10.87 -1.57
N ALA A 40 2.62 -12.01 -2.27
CA ALA A 40 1.99 -13.25 -1.80
C ALA A 40 2.61 -13.73 -0.47
N GLU A 41 3.94 -13.63 -0.32
CA GLU A 41 4.64 -13.92 0.94
C GLU A 41 4.22 -12.95 2.06
N ALA A 42 4.10 -11.66 1.78
CA ALA A 42 3.62 -10.66 2.72
C ALA A 42 2.20 -10.97 3.19
N CYS A 43 1.29 -11.34 2.27
CA CYS A 43 -0.07 -11.74 2.61
C CYS A 43 -0.11 -13.05 3.42
N ALA A 44 0.76 -14.01 3.14
CA ALA A 44 0.89 -15.24 3.94
C ALA A 44 1.45 -14.96 5.35
N ARG A 45 2.26 -13.92 5.53
CA ARG A 45 2.87 -13.57 6.82
C ARG A 45 2.01 -12.64 7.67
N TRP A 46 1.38 -11.65 7.05
CA TRP A 46 0.71 -10.53 7.75
C TRP A 46 -0.79 -10.43 7.46
N GLY A 47 -1.32 -11.27 6.57
CA GLY A 47 -2.67 -11.13 6.04
C GLY A 47 -3.79 -11.33 7.06
N LYS A 48 -4.96 -10.76 6.73
CA LYS A 48 -6.19 -10.93 7.48
C LYS A 48 -6.56 -12.40 7.68
N GLY A 49 -6.82 -12.78 8.93
CA GLY A 49 -7.11 -14.17 9.32
C GLY A 49 -5.87 -15.04 9.53
N ILE A 50 -4.66 -14.51 9.24
CA ILE A 50 -3.38 -15.21 9.43
C ILE A 50 -2.56 -14.58 10.55
N HIS A 51 -2.49 -13.24 10.60
CA HIS A 51 -1.72 -12.49 11.60
C HIS A 51 -2.54 -11.37 12.25
N ALA A 52 -2.11 -10.91 13.43
CA ALA A 52 -2.74 -9.83 14.18
C ALA A 52 -2.66 -8.44 13.51
N ALA A 53 -1.74 -8.26 12.55
CA ALA A 53 -1.66 -7.08 11.68
C ALA A 53 -2.83 -7.04 10.69
N ALA A 54 -3.33 -8.20 10.30
CA ALA A 54 -4.52 -8.38 9.49
C ALA A 54 -4.54 -7.57 8.17
N LEU A 55 -3.38 -7.44 7.53
CA LEU A 55 -3.22 -6.70 6.27
C LEU A 55 -4.19 -7.23 5.21
N ASN A 56 -4.82 -6.31 4.49
CA ASN A 56 -5.61 -6.65 3.31
C ASN A 56 -4.71 -6.83 2.07
N PHE A 57 -5.29 -7.25 0.95
CA PHE A 57 -4.51 -7.49 -0.27
C PHE A 57 -3.79 -6.24 -0.78
N GLY A 58 -4.44 -5.07 -0.76
CA GLY A 58 -3.85 -3.77 -1.11
C GLY A 58 -2.72 -3.36 -0.16
N ASP A 59 -2.89 -3.59 1.14
CA ASP A 59 -1.86 -3.31 2.15
C ASP A 59 -0.58 -4.13 1.89
N CYS A 60 -0.71 -5.37 1.41
CA CYS A 60 0.45 -6.18 1.04
C CYS A 60 1.30 -5.53 -0.08
N PHE A 61 0.70 -4.76 -1.02
CA PHE A 61 1.46 -4.01 -2.03
C PHE A 61 2.23 -2.86 -1.38
N ALA A 62 1.58 -2.10 -0.50
CA ALA A 62 2.22 -0.99 0.20
C ALA A 62 3.38 -1.47 1.08
N TYR A 63 3.16 -2.57 1.82
CA TYR A 63 4.20 -3.23 2.61
C TYR A 63 5.37 -3.70 1.75
N GLU A 64 5.09 -4.40 0.63
CA GLU A 64 6.15 -4.95 -0.21
C GLU A 64 7.00 -3.85 -0.84
N VAL A 65 6.40 -2.79 -1.38
CA VAL A 65 7.14 -1.66 -1.97
C VAL A 65 8.01 -0.97 -0.92
N ALA A 66 7.48 -0.76 0.28
CA ALA A 66 8.25 -0.15 1.37
C ALA A 66 9.42 -1.05 1.80
N LYS A 67 9.19 -2.36 1.88
CA LYS A 67 10.22 -3.34 2.26
C LYS A 67 11.31 -3.49 1.20
N ASP A 68 10.94 -3.57 -0.08
CA ASP A 68 11.84 -3.71 -1.22
C ASP A 68 12.75 -2.48 -1.38
N ARG A 69 12.20 -1.28 -1.13
CA ARG A 69 12.93 0.00 -1.19
C ARG A 69 13.65 0.37 0.11
N GLY A 70 13.45 -0.37 1.19
CA GLY A 70 14.01 -0.07 2.51
C GLY A 70 13.55 1.28 3.07
N CYS A 71 12.32 1.72 2.75
CA CYS A 71 11.78 3.00 3.19
C CYS A 71 10.70 2.85 4.27
N ARG A 72 10.49 3.92 5.04
CA ARG A 72 9.41 4.03 6.03
C ARG A 72 8.08 4.21 5.30
N LEU A 73 7.00 3.61 5.81
CA LEU A 73 5.68 3.68 5.20
C LEU A 73 4.82 4.77 5.84
N LEU A 74 4.27 5.65 5.01
CA LEU A 74 3.26 6.62 5.44
C LEU A 74 1.88 5.95 5.41
N TYR A 75 1.26 5.80 6.58
CA TYR A 75 -0.09 5.28 6.73
C TYR A 75 -0.84 6.00 7.85
N VAL A 76 -2.16 5.89 7.86
CA VAL A 76 -3.02 6.42 8.92
C VAL A 76 -3.62 5.24 9.69
N GLY A 77 -3.80 5.40 11.00
CA GLY A 77 -4.31 4.33 11.86
C GLY A 77 -3.20 3.37 12.29
N GLU A 78 -3.57 2.12 12.55
CA GLU A 78 -2.70 1.12 13.21
C GLU A 78 -2.43 -0.11 12.32
N ASP A 79 -2.83 -0.08 11.05
CA ASP A 79 -2.87 -1.27 10.19
C ASP A 79 -1.49 -1.93 10.02
N PHE A 80 -0.43 -1.13 9.98
CA PHE A 80 0.95 -1.62 9.86
C PHE A 80 1.70 -1.69 11.20
N SER A 81 1.10 -1.26 12.31
CA SER A 81 1.76 -1.16 13.64
C SER A 81 2.29 -2.50 14.18
N LYS A 82 1.69 -3.61 13.73
CA LYS A 82 2.05 -4.98 14.13
C LYS A 82 2.85 -5.72 13.05
N THR A 83 3.42 -5.00 12.10
CA THR A 83 4.34 -5.53 11.10
C THR A 83 5.78 -5.18 11.45
N ASP A 84 6.73 -5.54 10.59
CA ASP A 84 8.13 -5.15 10.75
C ASP A 84 8.51 -3.92 9.89
N ILE A 85 7.52 -3.17 9.37
CA ILE A 85 7.73 -1.91 8.66
C ILE A 85 7.75 -0.73 9.66
N GLU A 86 8.65 0.22 9.45
CA GLU A 86 8.68 1.45 10.24
C GLU A 86 7.66 2.46 9.70
N SER A 87 6.92 3.12 10.59
CA SER A 87 6.04 4.25 10.25
C SER A 87 6.87 5.46 9.81
N ALA A 88 6.44 6.19 8.80
CA ALA A 88 7.02 7.47 8.40
C ALA A 88 6.54 8.67 9.25
N LEU A 89 5.48 8.48 10.04
CA LEU A 89 4.97 9.45 11.03
C LEU A 89 5.74 9.36 12.35
#